data_AF-A0A537MPI0-F1
#
_entry.id   AF-A0A537MPI0-F1
#
_cell.length_a   1.000
_cell.length_b   1.000
_cell.length_c   1.000
_cell.angle_alpha   90.00
_cell.angle_beta   90.00
_cell.angle_gamma   90.00
#
_symmetry.space_group_name_H-M   'P 1'
#
loop_
_entity.id
_entity.type
_entity.pdbx_description
1 polymer ?
#
loop_
_entity_poly.entity_id
_entity_poly.type
_entity_poly.pdbx_seq_one_letter_code
_entity_poly.pdbx_strand_id
1 'polypeptide(L)'
;MGPDHSGRRDQGRMMPPAPPCLPPRDVTRPNVPPPPDACDTHAHVFGSADRFPYAEDRSYTPPDAPLEKYLGMLDQIGFARGVLVQGSAHGRDNSAMFDALKRRPDRLRGVAAADADIAPADLREWNRLGVRALRFNHFFRDGQLHYRGGVPLTAAERLAPVMAELGWHLQLWIDVKDLPETIPVLKSLGLPVVIDHMGRTDARAGTASTGFQTLLRAVADGWCWAKLSGAHRLSRKAPDYPDARPFHEALVKANPERLIWGGDWPHPRADGEMPDAGHLFELFQSWTPDRAAQQRILVANPARLYGFP
;
A
#
# COMPACT_ATOMS: atom_id res chain seq x y z
N MET A 1 -28.17 -45.38 -36.18
CA MET A 1 -27.25 -45.35 -35.03
C MET A 1 -26.40 -44.09 -35.16
N GLY A 2 -26.86 -42.98 -34.60
CA GLY A 2 -26.07 -41.75 -34.49
C GLY A 2 -25.43 -41.71 -33.10
N PRO A 3 -24.13 -41.34 -32.96
CA PRO A 3 -23.52 -41.25 -31.66
C PRO A 3 -24.01 -39.98 -30.94
N ASP A 4 -24.44 -40.21 -29.71
CA ASP A 4 -24.90 -39.23 -28.75
C ASP A 4 -23.76 -38.28 -28.32
N HIS A 5 -23.86 -37.00 -28.70
CA HIS A 5 -22.99 -35.93 -28.20
C HIS A 5 -23.48 -35.49 -26.81
N SER A 6 -23.19 -36.31 -25.80
CA SER A 6 -23.36 -35.91 -24.41
C SER A 6 -22.26 -34.92 -24.00
N GLY A 7 -22.69 -33.70 -23.68
CA GLY A 7 -21.84 -32.60 -23.23
C GLY A 7 -21.02 -32.98 -22.00
N ARG A 8 -19.70 -32.92 -22.13
CA ARG A 8 -18.80 -32.83 -20.97
C ARG A 8 -19.03 -31.47 -20.32
N ARG A 9 -19.81 -31.47 -19.24
CA ARG A 9 -19.80 -30.38 -18.27
C ARG A 9 -18.35 -30.21 -17.81
N ASP A 10 -17.81 -29.03 -18.03
CA ASP A 10 -16.54 -28.61 -17.48
C ASP A 10 -16.67 -28.70 -15.95
N GLN A 11 -16.10 -29.74 -15.36
CA GLN A 11 -16.09 -29.90 -13.91
C GLN A 11 -15.20 -28.79 -13.37
N GLY A 12 -15.83 -27.73 -12.85
CA GLY A 12 -15.20 -26.56 -12.28
C GLY A 12 -14.03 -26.99 -11.40
N ARG A 13 -12.81 -26.80 -11.91
CA ARG A 13 -11.59 -27.17 -11.23
C ARG A 13 -11.46 -26.22 -10.04
N MET A 14 -11.86 -26.70 -8.87
CA MET A 14 -11.80 -25.94 -7.62
C MET A 14 -10.35 -25.48 -7.43
N MET A 15 -10.14 -24.16 -7.45
CA MET A 15 -8.84 -23.56 -7.24
C MET A 15 -8.27 -24.03 -5.88
N PRO A 16 -7.00 -24.44 -5.80
CA PRO A 16 -6.41 -24.82 -4.52
C PRO A 16 -6.47 -23.62 -3.55
N PRO A 17 -6.70 -23.87 -2.25
CA PRO A 17 -6.85 -22.81 -1.26
C PRO A 17 -5.61 -21.94 -1.20
N ALA A 18 -5.80 -20.62 -1.13
CA ALA A 18 -4.71 -19.67 -1.08
C ALA A 18 -3.87 -19.87 0.20
N PRO A 19 -2.52 -19.87 0.11
CA PRO A 19 -1.64 -20.19 1.23
C PRO A 19 -1.84 -19.22 2.41
N PRO A 20 -1.80 -19.70 3.66
CA PRO A 20 -1.95 -18.84 4.84
C PRO A 20 -0.73 -17.93 5.02
N CYS A 21 -0.94 -16.75 5.60
CA CYS A 21 0.14 -15.89 6.10
C CYS A 21 0.37 -16.11 7.59
N LEU A 22 1.56 -15.74 8.06
CA LEU A 22 1.86 -15.62 9.48
C LEU A 22 1.03 -14.48 10.11
N PRO A 23 0.64 -14.61 11.39
CA PRO A 23 -0.02 -13.50 12.11
C PRO A 23 0.97 -12.36 12.37
N PRO A 24 0.47 -11.11 12.49
CA PRO A 24 1.33 -10.01 12.92
C PRO A 24 1.89 -10.28 14.32
N ARG A 25 3.13 -9.87 14.54
CA ARG A 25 3.78 -9.88 15.86
C ARG A 25 3.21 -8.77 16.75
N ASP A 26 3.36 -8.92 18.06
CA ASP A 26 3.14 -7.85 19.01
C ASP A 26 4.00 -6.61 18.66
N VAL A 27 3.44 -5.45 18.96
CA VAL A 27 4.01 -4.16 18.55
C VAL A 27 4.83 -3.58 19.70
N THR A 28 6.13 -3.40 19.46
CA THR A 28 7.00 -2.72 20.44
C THR A 28 6.62 -1.24 20.52
N ARG A 29 6.56 -0.70 21.74
CA ARG A 29 6.39 0.74 21.95
C ARG A 29 7.73 1.42 21.63
N PRO A 30 7.78 2.40 20.71
CA PRO A 30 9.02 3.08 20.37
C PRO A 30 9.54 3.91 21.56
N ASN A 31 10.86 4.01 21.67
CA ASN A 31 11.52 4.76 22.73
C ASN A 31 11.24 6.26 22.64
N VAL A 32 11.15 6.79 21.41
CA VAL A 32 10.76 8.18 21.15
C VAL A 32 9.41 8.19 20.46
N PRO A 33 8.37 8.81 21.05
CA PRO A 33 7.07 8.88 20.42
C PRO A 33 7.13 9.68 19.11
N PRO A 34 6.24 9.41 18.15
CA PRO A 34 6.10 10.25 16.98
C PRO A 34 5.64 11.68 17.37
N PRO A 35 5.82 12.67 16.48
CA PRO A 35 5.21 13.98 16.69
C PRO A 35 3.68 13.89 16.77
N PRO A 36 3.01 14.86 17.41
CA PRO A 36 1.56 14.98 17.36
C PRO A 36 1.04 14.92 15.92
N ASP A 37 -0.14 14.33 15.77
CA ASP A 37 -0.80 14.13 14.46
C ASP A 37 -0.02 13.26 13.48
N ALA A 38 0.99 12.52 13.92
CA ALA A 38 1.67 11.59 13.02
C ALA A 38 0.71 10.56 12.42
N CYS A 39 1.01 10.17 11.18
CA CYS A 39 0.18 9.30 10.36
C CYS A 39 0.96 8.08 9.87
N ASP A 40 0.40 6.89 10.07
CA ASP A 40 0.77 5.70 9.32
C ASP A 40 0.02 5.71 7.97
N THR A 41 0.72 5.87 6.85
CA THR A 41 0.07 6.03 5.54
C THR A 41 -0.08 4.74 4.74
N HIS A 42 0.28 3.59 5.30
CA HIS A 42 0.12 2.31 4.61
C HIS A 42 -0.12 1.18 5.60
N ALA A 43 -1.37 0.76 5.75
CA ALA A 43 -1.73 -0.45 6.46
C ALA A 43 -2.96 -1.10 5.86
N HIS A 44 -3.28 -2.30 6.30
CA HIS A 44 -4.45 -3.06 5.88
C HIS A 44 -5.26 -3.48 7.10
N VAL A 45 -6.58 -3.57 6.94
CA VAL A 45 -7.44 -4.36 7.83
C VAL A 45 -7.87 -5.61 7.09
N PHE A 46 -7.85 -6.74 7.78
CA PHE A 46 -8.28 -8.02 7.24
C PHE A 46 -9.34 -8.64 8.12
N GLY A 47 -10.44 -9.03 7.49
CA GLY A 47 -11.56 -9.64 8.19
C GLY A 47 -12.19 -8.72 9.26
N SER A 48 -12.89 -9.27 10.25
CA SER A 48 -13.03 -10.71 10.49
C SER A 48 -13.77 -11.42 9.35
N ALA A 49 -13.32 -12.63 8.99
CA ALA A 49 -13.77 -13.31 7.76
C ALA A 49 -15.27 -13.66 7.73
N ASP A 50 -15.90 -13.73 8.90
CA ASP A 50 -17.35 -13.94 9.08
C ASP A 50 -18.18 -12.71 8.68
N ARG A 51 -17.63 -11.50 8.83
CA ARG A 51 -18.27 -10.24 8.47
C ARG A 51 -17.82 -9.71 7.12
N PHE A 52 -16.52 -9.86 6.85
CA PHE A 52 -15.87 -9.38 5.64
C PHE A 52 -15.11 -10.56 5.02
N PRO A 53 -15.77 -11.36 4.17
CA PRO A 53 -15.14 -12.54 3.58
C PRO A 53 -13.95 -12.16 2.70
N TYR A 54 -12.99 -13.07 2.61
CA TYR A 54 -11.87 -12.92 1.67
C TYR A 54 -12.29 -13.34 0.25
N ALA A 55 -11.68 -12.72 -0.76
CA ALA A 55 -11.93 -13.05 -2.15
C ALA A 55 -11.54 -14.51 -2.47
N GLU A 56 -12.33 -15.18 -3.30
CA GLU A 56 -12.08 -16.59 -3.65
C GLU A 56 -10.79 -16.78 -4.45
N ASP A 57 -10.44 -15.82 -5.31
CA ASP A 57 -9.28 -15.87 -6.22
C ASP A 57 -7.97 -15.30 -5.61
N ARG A 58 -7.99 -14.96 -4.32
CA ARG A 58 -6.86 -14.35 -3.61
C ARG A 58 -5.55 -15.14 -3.74
N SER A 59 -4.43 -14.43 -3.71
CA SER A 59 -3.09 -15.05 -3.73
C SER A 59 -2.60 -15.56 -2.36
N TYR A 60 -3.23 -15.14 -1.27
CA TYR A 60 -2.87 -15.50 0.11
C TYR A 60 -4.06 -15.32 1.06
N THR A 61 -4.04 -16.01 2.19
CA THR A 61 -5.06 -15.89 3.26
C THR A 61 -4.41 -15.30 4.53
N PRO A 62 -4.64 -14.02 4.85
CA PRO A 62 -4.13 -13.43 6.08
C PRO A 62 -4.95 -13.89 7.30
N PRO A 63 -4.36 -13.95 8.51
CA PRO A 63 -5.13 -14.00 9.75
C PRO A 63 -5.94 -12.72 9.94
N ASP A 64 -7.03 -12.82 10.71
CA ASP A 64 -7.87 -11.67 11.00
C ASP A 64 -7.10 -10.58 11.76
N ALA A 65 -7.11 -9.40 11.15
CA ALA A 65 -6.50 -8.17 11.59
C ALA A 65 -7.52 -7.03 11.49
N PRO A 66 -8.60 -7.06 12.30
CA PRO A 66 -9.69 -6.11 12.21
C PRO A 66 -9.28 -4.72 12.70
N LEU A 67 -10.15 -3.74 12.51
CA LEU A 67 -9.94 -2.33 12.90
C LEU A 67 -9.40 -2.18 14.32
N GLU A 68 -9.92 -2.93 15.28
CA GLU A 68 -9.55 -2.82 16.69
C GLU A 68 -8.06 -3.14 16.91
N LYS A 69 -7.53 -4.15 16.21
CA LYS A 69 -6.10 -4.48 16.26
C LYS A 69 -5.26 -3.39 15.60
N TYR A 70 -5.72 -2.84 14.49
CA TYR A 70 -5.02 -1.74 13.82
C TYR A 70 -4.96 -0.48 14.69
N LEU A 71 -6.08 -0.10 15.32
CA LEU A 71 -6.12 1.03 16.25
C LEU A 71 -5.22 0.79 17.46
N GLY A 72 -5.21 -0.43 18.00
CA GLY A 72 -4.30 -0.81 19.08
C GLY A 72 -2.83 -0.68 18.68
N MET A 73 -2.48 -1.05 17.44
CA MET A 73 -1.14 -0.84 16.89
C MET A 73 -0.80 0.66 16.80
N LEU A 74 -1.69 1.48 16.23
CA LEU A 74 -1.49 2.93 16.15
C LEU A 74 -1.29 3.54 17.54
N ASP A 75 -2.15 3.20 18.50
CA ASP A 75 -2.12 3.74 19.86
C ASP A 75 -0.87 3.27 20.63
N GLN A 76 -0.37 2.06 20.36
CA GLN A 76 0.86 1.53 20.94
C GLN A 76 2.11 2.26 20.43
N ILE A 77 2.16 2.60 19.14
CA ILE A 77 3.25 3.39 18.56
C ILE A 77 3.12 4.88 18.91
N GLY A 78 1.89 5.38 19.05
CA GLY A 78 1.56 6.79 19.29
C GLY A 78 1.07 7.54 18.05
N PHE A 79 0.68 6.84 16.98
CA PHE A 79 0.13 7.46 15.78
C PHE A 79 -1.32 7.92 15.98
N ALA A 80 -1.59 9.19 15.67
CA ALA A 80 -2.94 9.75 15.74
C ALA A 80 -3.81 9.32 14.54
N ARG A 81 -3.19 9.23 13.36
CA ARG A 81 -3.86 9.05 12.06
C ARG A 81 -3.38 7.79 11.34
N GLY A 82 -4.24 7.25 10.48
CA GLY A 82 -3.96 6.06 9.70
C GLY A 82 -4.57 6.12 8.30
N VAL A 83 -3.91 5.53 7.32
CA VAL A 83 -4.44 5.32 5.97
C VAL A 83 -4.54 3.83 5.70
N LEU A 84 -5.78 3.36 5.59
CA LEU A 84 -6.09 1.99 5.23
C LEU A 84 -6.05 1.84 3.71
N VAL A 85 -5.18 0.97 3.24
CA VAL A 85 -5.03 0.61 1.84
C VAL A 85 -5.77 -0.71 1.63
N GLN A 86 -6.58 -0.81 0.59
CA GLN A 86 -7.29 -2.03 0.27
C GLN A 86 -6.31 -3.20 0.06
N GLY A 87 -6.46 -4.23 0.90
CA GLY A 87 -5.65 -5.43 0.85
C GLY A 87 -6.17 -6.40 -0.19
N SER A 88 -5.30 -6.91 -1.06
CA SER A 88 -5.72 -7.75 -2.20
C SER A 88 -6.37 -9.09 -1.80
N ALA A 89 -6.27 -9.50 -0.53
CA ALA A 89 -7.00 -10.66 0.00
C ALA A 89 -8.53 -10.46 0.02
N HIS A 90 -9.01 -9.21 0.10
CA HIS A 90 -10.43 -8.86 -0.08
C HIS A 90 -10.77 -8.49 -1.53
N GLY A 91 -9.79 -8.55 -2.45
CA GLY A 91 -9.97 -8.12 -3.83
C GLY A 91 -10.46 -6.67 -3.89
N ARG A 92 -11.63 -6.48 -4.52
CA ARG A 92 -12.27 -5.17 -4.71
C ARG A 92 -13.42 -4.90 -3.75
N ASP A 93 -13.70 -5.84 -2.84
CA ASP A 93 -14.64 -5.60 -1.76
C ASP A 93 -13.96 -4.73 -0.69
N ASN A 94 -14.25 -3.44 -0.72
CA ASN A 94 -13.70 -2.46 0.21
C ASN A 94 -14.46 -2.40 1.55
N SER A 95 -15.43 -3.30 1.80
CA SER A 95 -16.38 -3.18 2.93
C SER A 95 -15.69 -3.13 4.30
N ALA A 96 -14.63 -3.92 4.52
CA ALA A 96 -13.87 -3.87 5.77
C ALA A 96 -13.23 -2.49 6.00
N MET A 97 -12.64 -1.92 4.95
CA MET A 97 -12.07 -0.56 4.99
C MET A 97 -13.18 0.48 5.19
N PHE A 98 -14.31 0.36 4.49
CA PHE A 98 -15.42 1.32 4.63
C PHE A 98 -16.04 1.31 6.03
N ASP A 99 -16.19 0.14 6.66
CA ASP A 99 -16.60 0.04 8.06
C ASP A 99 -15.63 0.80 8.98
N ALA A 100 -14.32 0.59 8.77
CA ALA A 100 -13.29 1.29 9.51
C ALA A 100 -13.36 2.82 9.35
N LEU A 101 -13.51 3.32 8.12
CA LEU A 101 -13.61 4.76 7.87
C LEU A 101 -14.86 5.38 8.50
N LYS A 102 -16.01 4.71 8.41
CA LYS A 102 -17.27 5.17 9.04
C LYS A 102 -17.15 5.25 10.56
N ARG A 103 -16.44 4.31 11.17
CA ARG A 103 -16.29 4.23 12.63
C ARG A 103 -15.28 5.22 13.16
N ARG A 104 -14.25 5.59 12.40
CA ARG A 104 -13.18 6.51 12.81
C ARG A 104 -12.85 7.58 11.74
N PRO A 105 -13.83 8.40 11.31
CA PRO A 105 -13.65 9.35 10.21
C PRO A 105 -12.62 10.45 10.51
N ASP A 106 -12.40 10.78 11.78
CA ASP A 106 -11.42 11.80 12.17
C ASP A 106 -9.98 11.29 12.18
N ARG A 107 -9.79 9.96 12.28
CA ARG A 107 -8.47 9.33 12.37
C ARG A 107 -8.05 8.65 11.07
N LEU A 108 -9.00 8.20 10.26
CA LEU A 108 -8.72 7.29 9.14
C LEU A 108 -9.07 7.89 7.78
N ARG A 109 -8.25 7.55 6.79
CA ARG A 109 -8.51 7.74 5.36
C ARG A 109 -8.29 6.43 4.61
N GLY A 110 -8.85 6.34 3.41
CA GLY A 110 -8.82 5.11 2.61
C GLY A 110 -8.13 5.26 1.27
N VAL A 111 -7.54 4.16 0.80
CA VAL A 111 -7.12 3.95 -0.59
C VAL A 111 -7.81 2.69 -1.09
N ALA A 112 -8.82 2.86 -1.94
CA ALA A 112 -9.69 1.78 -2.39
C ALA A 112 -9.13 1.03 -3.61
N ALA A 113 -9.68 -0.15 -3.88
CA ALA A 113 -9.54 -0.82 -5.18
C ALA A 113 -10.89 -0.81 -5.90
N ALA A 114 -10.91 -0.43 -7.18
CA ALA A 114 -12.13 -0.37 -7.98
C ALA A 114 -11.92 -0.99 -9.36
N ASP A 115 -12.97 -1.56 -9.93
CA ASP A 115 -12.98 -1.91 -11.34
C ASP A 115 -13.05 -0.68 -12.23
N ALA A 116 -12.61 -0.83 -13.48
CA ALA A 116 -12.54 0.25 -14.46
C ALA A 116 -13.93 0.79 -14.88
N ASP A 117 -15.00 0.05 -14.58
CA ASP A 117 -16.39 0.35 -14.90
C ASP A 117 -17.21 0.81 -13.68
N ILE A 118 -16.58 0.98 -12.50
CA ILE A 118 -17.23 1.58 -11.33
C ILE A 118 -17.89 2.92 -11.71
N ALA A 119 -19.09 3.17 -11.20
CA ALA A 119 -19.79 4.41 -11.54
C ALA A 119 -19.07 5.60 -10.88
N PRO A 120 -18.90 6.73 -11.59
CA PRO A 120 -18.32 7.95 -10.99
C PRO A 120 -19.07 8.43 -9.74
N ALA A 121 -20.38 8.18 -9.66
CA ALA A 121 -21.19 8.50 -8.48
C ALA A 121 -20.75 7.71 -7.23
N ASP A 122 -20.36 6.45 -7.39
CA ASP A 122 -19.88 5.61 -6.28
C ASP A 122 -18.54 6.15 -5.75
N LEU A 123 -17.63 6.58 -6.63
CA LEU A 123 -16.36 7.17 -6.21
C LEU A 123 -16.55 8.50 -5.46
N ARG A 124 -17.53 9.32 -5.87
CA ARG A 124 -17.89 10.53 -5.11
C ARG A 124 -18.44 10.19 -3.73
N GLU A 125 -19.19 9.10 -3.61
CA GLU A 125 -19.66 8.63 -2.30
C GLU A 125 -18.52 8.11 -1.43
N TRP A 126 -17.59 7.35 -2.01
CA TRP A 126 -16.40 6.89 -1.30
C TRP A 126 -15.53 8.06 -0.83
N ASN A 127 -15.49 9.16 -1.59
CA ASN A 127 -14.82 10.38 -1.15
C ASN A 127 -15.45 10.97 0.12
N ARG A 128 -16.79 10.98 0.23
CA ARG A 128 -17.49 11.40 1.45
C ARG A 128 -17.19 10.48 2.63
N LEU A 129 -17.02 9.19 2.39
CA LEU A 129 -16.62 8.22 3.41
C LEU A 129 -15.16 8.39 3.89
N GLY A 130 -14.31 9.10 3.15
CA GLY A 130 -12.91 9.33 3.53
C GLY A 130 -11.88 8.65 2.62
N VAL A 131 -12.28 8.06 1.48
CA VAL A 131 -11.35 7.58 0.45
C VAL A 131 -10.71 8.77 -0.27
N ARG A 132 -9.41 8.65 -0.58
CA ARG A 132 -8.60 9.73 -1.18
C ARG A 132 -7.76 9.30 -2.37
N ALA A 133 -7.83 8.02 -2.72
CA ALA A 133 -7.06 7.45 -3.82
C ALA A 133 -7.60 6.08 -4.22
N LEU A 134 -7.17 5.65 -5.41
CA LEU A 134 -7.29 4.28 -5.87
C LEU A 134 -5.91 3.63 -5.94
N ARG A 135 -5.85 2.35 -5.57
CA ARG A 135 -4.65 1.53 -5.64
C ARG A 135 -4.62 0.71 -6.92
N PHE A 136 -3.49 0.72 -7.60
CA PHE A 136 -3.20 -0.09 -8.77
C PHE A 136 -1.94 -0.93 -8.54
N ASN A 137 -1.94 -2.13 -9.10
CA ASN A 137 -0.83 -3.07 -9.04
C ASN A 137 -0.21 -3.24 -10.43
N HIS A 138 1.10 -3.09 -10.49
CA HIS A 138 1.95 -3.31 -11.66
C HIS A 138 3.19 -4.12 -11.23
N PHE A 139 2.97 -5.18 -10.45
CA PHE A 139 4.04 -6.05 -9.96
C PHE A 139 3.92 -7.42 -10.61
N PHE A 140 4.82 -7.72 -11.55
CA PHE A 140 4.80 -8.95 -12.34
C PHE A 140 5.87 -9.93 -11.88
N ARG A 141 5.50 -11.21 -11.84
CA ARG A 141 6.42 -12.34 -11.67
C ARG A 141 6.05 -13.39 -12.71
N ASP A 142 7.04 -13.84 -13.48
CA ASP A 142 6.85 -14.82 -14.57
C ASP A 142 5.79 -14.39 -15.60
N GLY A 143 5.74 -13.09 -15.92
CA GLY A 143 4.81 -12.51 -16.89
C GLY A 143 3.36 -12.34 -16.39
N GLN A 144 3.07 -12.68 -15.13
CA GLN A 144 1.74 -12.55 -14.53
C GLN A 144 1.75 -11.56 -13.36
N LEU A 145 0.61 -10.91 -13.13
CA LEU A 145 0.43 -10.08 -11.94
C LEU A 145 0.62 -10.96 -10.69
N HIS A 146 1.62 -10.65 -9.87
CA HIS A 146 2.00 -11.50 -8.75
C HIS A 146 0.92 -11.56 -7.65
N TYR A 147 0.11 -10.49 -7.53
CA TYR A 147 -0.98 -10.37 -6.58
C TYR A 147 -2.34 -10.37 -7.30
N ARG A 148 -3.02 -11.51 -7.25
CA ARG A 148 -4.42 -11.63 -7.67
C ARG A 148 -5.32 -10.84 -6.73
N GLY A 149 -6.46 -10.36 -7.25
CA GLY A 149 -7.34 -9.42 -6.57
C GLY A 149 -6.91 -7.95 -6.64
N GLY A 150 -5.74 -7.65 -7.22
CA GLY A 150 -5.30 -6.29 -7.51
C GLY A 150 -5.95 -5.70 -8.76
N VAL A 151 -6.01 -4.36 -8.84
CA VAL A 151 -6.48 -3.64 -10.02
C VAL A 151 -5.28 -3.31 -10.92
N PRO A 152 -5.28 -3.70 -12.21
CA PRO A 152 -4.17 -3.40 -13.10
C PRO A 152 -4.11 -1.90 -13.43
N LEU A 153 -2.90 -1.38 -13.67
CA LEU A 153 -2.70 0.04 -14.02
C LEU A 153 -3.51 0.50 -15.24
N THR A 154 -3.82 -0.39 -16.19
CA THR A 154 -4.63 -0.07 -17.37
C THR A 154 -6.06 0.41 -17.02
N ALA A 155 -6.59 0.06 -15.84
CA ALA A 155 -7.86 0.57 -15.37
C ALA A 155 -7.81 2.08 -15.06
N ALA A 156 -6.63 2.63 -14.76
CA ALA A 156 -6.46 4.02 -14.35
C ALA A 156 -6.87 5.02 -15.45
N GLU A 157 -6.72 4.67 -16.73
CA GLU A 157 -7.09 5.55 -17.85
C GLU A 157 -8.57 5.95 -17.81
N ARG A 158 -9.47 4.99 -17.48
CA ARG A 158 -10.91 5.25 -17.38
C ARG A 158 -11.28 6.01 -16.10
N LEU A 159 -10.50 5.83 -15.03
CA LEU A 159 -10.81 6.37 -13.71
C LEU A 159 -10.16 7.73 -13.45
N ALA A 160 -9.12 8.09 -14.21
CA ALA A 160 -8.36 9.31 -14.01
C ALA A 160 -9.20 10.59 -14.04
N PRO A 161 -10.19 10.77 -14.95
CA PRO A 161 -10.98 12.00 -14.95
C PRO A 161 -11.74 12.27 -13.65
N VAL A 162 -12.40 11.24 -13.08
CA VAL A 162 -13.13 11.36 -11.81
C VAL A 162 -12.19 11.42 -10.61
N MET A 163 -11.04 10.72 -10.66
CA MET A 163 -10.00 10.89 -9.63
C MET A 163 -9.46 12.32 -9.58
N ALA A 164 -9.23 12.95 -10.75
CA ALA A 164 -8.77 14.33 -10.84
C ALA A 164 -9.82 15.31 -10.29
N GLU A 165 -11.10 15.13 -10.61
CA GLU A 165 -12.21 15.91 -10.05
C GLU A 165 -12.23 15.86 -8.51
N LEU A 166 -11.96 14.68 -7.94
CA LEU A 166 -11.95 14.45 -6.49
C LEU A 166 -10.66 14.90 -5.79
N GLY A 167 -9.65 15.36 -6.54
CA GLY A 167 -8.32 15.65 -6.01
C GLY A 167 -7.59 14.40 -5.48
N TRP A 168 -7.96 13.22 -6.00
CA TRP A 168 -7.37 11.95 -5.60
C TRP A 168 -6.03 11.71 -6.28
N HIS A 169 -5.20 10.87 -5.64
CA HIS A 169 -3.96 10.37 -6.24
C HIS A 169 -4.09 8.92 -6.70
N LEU A 170 -3.19 8.53 -7.59
CA LEU A 170 -2.95 7.16 -7.97
C LEU A 170 -1.90 6.57 -7.03
N GLN A 171 -2.25 5.51 -6.28
CA GLN A 171 -1.25 4.75 -5.52
C GLN A 171 -0.84 3.51 -6.30
N LEU A 172 0.46 3.36 -6.57
CA LEU A 172 1.00 2.29 -7.40
C LEU A 172 1.95 1.39 -6.62
N TRP A 173 1.67 0.09 -6.66
CA TRP A 173 2.63 -0.92 -6.28
C TRP A 173 3.29 -1.53 -7.52
N ILE A 174 4.61 -1.33 -7.63
CA ILE A 174 5.42 -1.67 -8.81
C ILE A 174 6.81 -2.15 -8.38
N ASP A 175 7.46 -2.99 -9.18
CA ASP A 175 8.90 -3.24 -9.11
C ASP A 175 9.62 -2.09 -9.82
N VAL A 176 10.53 -1.41 -9.13
CA VAL A 176 11.16 -0.21 -9.66
C VAL A 176 11.85 -0.43 -11.02
N LYS A 177 12.25 -1.67 -11.35
CA LYS A 177 12.82 -2.00 -12.66
C LYS A 177 11.87 -1.66 -13.83
N ASP A 178 10.56 -1.73 -13.61
CA ASP A 178 9.50 -1.50 -14.60
C ASP A 178 9.08 -0.01 -14.64
N LEU A 179 9.52 0.79 -13.66
CA LEU A 179 9.15 2.20 -13.54
C LEU A 179 9.56 3.07 -14.74
N PRO A 180 10.76 2.92 -15.36
CA PRO A 180 11.15 3.73 -16.52
C PRO A 180 10.15 3.65 -17.67
N GLU A 181 9.64 2.47 -17.97
CA GLU A 181 8.66 2.23 -19.04
C GLU A 181 7.24 2.70 -18.64
N THR A 182 6.97 2.74 -17.33
CA THR A 182 5.65 3.10 -16.78
C THR A 182 5.46 4.63 -16.65
N ILE A 183 6.53 5.42 -16.53
CA ILE A 183 6.46 6.88 -16.35
C ILE A 183 5.64 7.60 -17.42
N PRO A 184 5.79 7.33 -18.74
CA PRO A 184 5.01 8.01 -19.77
C PRO A 184 3.49 7.82 -19.56
N VAL A 185 3.07 6.60 -19.18
CA VAL A 185 1.67 6.29 -18.86
C VAL A 185 1.23 7.06 -17.61
N LEU A 186 2.04 7.06 -16.54
CA LEU A 186 1.69 7.78 -15.31
C LEU A 186 1.53 9.28 -15.54
N LYS A 187 2.40 9.88 -16.37
CA LYS A 187 2.31 11.30 -16.71
C LYS A 187 1.10 11.61 -17.59
N SER A 188 0.70 10.73 -18.51
CA SER A 188 -0.45 10.96 -19.38
C SER A 188 -1.79 10.97 -18.61
N LEU A 189 -1.85 10.28 -17.46
CA LEU A 189 -3.03 10.28 -16.59
C LEU A 189 -3.28 11.63 -15.89
N GLY A 190 -2.27 12.50 -15.78
CA GLY A 190 -2.40 13.82 -15.17
C GLY A 190 -2.73 13.82 -13.66
N LEU A 191 -2.52 12.69 -12.97
CA LEU A 191 -2.79 12.53 -11.54
C LEU A 191 -1.51 12.67 -10.71
N PRO A 192 -1.60 13.10 -9.43
CA PRO A 192 -0.54 12.84 -8.47
C PRO A 192 -0.31 11.33 -8.32
N VAL A 193 0.95 10.91 -8.22
CA VAL A 193 1.31 9.49 -8.10
C VAL A 193 2.03 9.23 -6.79
N VAL A 194 1.68 8.14 -6.11
CA VAL A 194 2.36 7.63 -4.92
C VAL A 194 2.89 6.23 -5.20
N ILE A 195 4.22 6.05 -5.09
CA ILE A 195 4.87 4.74 -5.25
C ILE A 195 4.99 4.05 -3.88
N ASP A 196 4.44 2.84 -3.79
CA ASP A 196 4.48 2.01 -2.59
C ASP A 196 5.90 1.47 -2.32
N HIS A 197 6.22 1.31 -1.04
CA HIS A 197 7.37 0.56 -0.52
C HIS A 197 8.72 0.87 -1.19
N MET A 198 9.09 2.15 -1.32
CA MET A 198 10.34 2.56 -1.98
C MET A 198 10.55 1.91 -3.36
N GLY A 199 9.45 1.64 -4.09
CA GLY A 199 9.46 0.99 -5.40
C GLY A 199 9.67 -0.53 -5.37
N ARG A 200 9.48 -1.20 -4.23
CA ARG A 200 9.69 -2.65 -4.03
C ARG A 200 11.09 -3.14 -4.47
N THR A 201 12.06 -2.24 -4.55
CA THR A 201 13.41 -2.49 -5.06
C THR A 201 14.09 -3.66 -4.35
N ASP A 202 14.60 -4.66 -5.08
CA ASP A 202 15.48 -5.66 -4.46
C ASP A 202 16.75 -4.97 -3.96
N ALA A 203 17.00 -5.00 -2.64
CA ALA A 203 18.14 -4.30 -2.05
C ALA A 203 19.49 -4.74 -2.65
N ARG A 204 19.57 -5.97 -3.20
CA ARG A 204 20.77 -6.49 -3.87
C ARG A 204 21.10 -5.77 -5.18
N ALA A 205 20.11 -5.14 -5.82
CA ALA A 205 20.34 -4.37 -7.05
C ALA A 205 21.10 -3.06 -6.79
N GLY A 206 21.15 -2.62 -5.53
CA GLY A 206 21.79 -1.37 -5.13
C GLY A 206 21.05 -0.11 -5.60
N THR A 207 21.43 1.02 -5.01
CA THR A 207 20.83 2.33 -5.32
C THR A 207 21.21 2.86 -6.70
N ALA A 208 22.23 2.31 -7.35
CA ALA A 208 22.65 2.72 -8.69
C ALA A 208 21.77 2.14 -9.82
N SER A 209 20.84 1.23 -9.51
CA SER A 209 19.98 0.62 -10.52
C SER A 209 19.15 1.65 -11.29
N THR A 210 18.97 1.44 -12.59
CA THR A 210 18.21 2.36 -13.49
C THR A 210 16.81 2.65 -12.96
N GLY A 211 16.13 1.61 -12.47
CA GLY A 211 14.81 1.75 -11.86
C GLY A 211 14.83 2.69 -10.65
N PHE A 212 15.69 2.42 -9.67
CA PHE A 212 15.73 3.25 -8.47
C PHE A 212 16.17 4.69 -8.73
N GLN A 213 17.15 4.90 -9.62
CA GLN A 213 17.53 6.24 -10.07
C GLN A 213 16.38 6.98 -10.76
N THR A 214 15.50 6.24 -11.45
CA THR A 214 14.30 6.80 -12.06
C THR A 214 13.27 7.23 -11.01
N LEU A 215 13.05 6.42 -9.96
CA LEU A 215 12.22 6.83 -8.82
C LEU A 215 12.78 8.06 -8.12
N LEU A 216 14.08 8.09 -7.84
CA LEU A 216 14.74 9.22 -7.19
C LEU A 216 14.55 10.52 -7.97
N ARG A 217 14.75 10.49 -9.30
CA ARG A 217 14.51 11.66 -10.16
C ARG A 217 13.05 12.10 -10.12
N ALA A 218 12.09 11.17 -10.21
CA ALA A 218 10.67 11.51 -10.17
C ALA A 218 10.24 12.16 -8.84
N VAL A 219 10.82 11.72 -7.73
CA VAL A 219 10.62 12.30 -6.39
C VAL A 219 11.31 13.66 -6.28
N ALA A 220 12.55 13.78 -6.76
CA ALA A 220 13.30 15.05 -6.79
C ALA A 220 12.58 16.13 -7.61
N ASP A 221 12.06 15.75 -8.79
CA ASP A 221 11.29 16.62 -9.69
C ASP A 221 9.95 17.07 -9.09
N GLY A 222 9.51 16.45 -7.99
CA GLY A 222 8.37 16.93 -7.21
C GLY A 222 7.00 16.54 -7.78
N TRP A 223 6.90 15.72 -8.83
CA TRP A 223 5.61 15.26 -9.36
C TRP A 223 5.19 13.90 -8.79
N CYS A 224 6.15 13.10 -8.31
CA CYS A 224 5.91 11.78 -7.74
C CYS A 224 6.16 11.77 -6.23
N TRP A 225 5.34 11.03 -5.50
CA TRP A 225 5.50 10.74 -4.08
C TRP A 225 6.03 9.32 -3.89
N ALA A 226 6.73 9.07 -2.78
CA ALA A 226 7.14 7.73 -2.41
C ALA A 226 6.83 7.42 -0.93
N LYS A 227 6.43 6.18 -0.67
CA LYS A 227 6.28 5.68 0.70
C LYS A 227 7.59 5.10 1.21
N LEU A 228 8.13 5.68 2.27
CA LEU A 228 9.16 5.09 3.12
C LEU A 228 8.51 3.98 3.96
N SER A 229 8.36 2.81 3.36
CA SER A 229 7.65 1.67 3.95
C SER A 229 8.23 0.37 3.39
N GLY A 230 7.90 -0.77 4.01
CA GLY A 230 8.19 -2.08 3.44
C GLY A 230 9.67 -2.43 3.35
N ALA A 231 10.53 -1.96 4.27
CA ALA A 231 11.95 -2.35 4.31
C ALA A 231 12.14 -3.88 4.30
N HIS A 232 11.27 -4.60 5.02
CA HIS A 232 11.19 -6.06 5.05
C HIS A 232 10.81 -6.70 3.70
N ARG A 233 10.25 -5.92 2.77
CA ARG A 233 10.01 -6.37 1.40
C ARG A 233 11.29 -6.24 0.58
N LEU A 234 12.01 -5.11 0.69
CA LEU A 234 13.25 -4.86 -0.07
C LEU A 234 14.40 -5.78 0.35
N SER A 235 14.48 -6.10 1.64
CA SER A 235 15.61 -6.78 2.30
C SER A 235 15.22 -8.15 2.86
N ARG A 236 16.22 -9.04 2.99
CA ARG A 236 16.11 -10.31 3.72
C ARG A 236 16.86 -10.30 5.06
N LYS A 237 17.44 -9.16 5.46
CA LYS A 237 18.31 -9.03 6.64
C LYS A 237 17.54 -8.49 7.84
N ALA A 238 16.50 -9.23 8.25
CA ALA A 238 15.75 -8.91 9.46
C ALA A 238 16.65 -8.97 10.72
N PRO A 239 16.29 -8.27 11.81
CA PRO A 239 15.17 -7.31 11.91
C PRO A 239 15.53 -5.89 11.47
N ASP A 240 16.80 -5.58 11.21
CA ASP A 240 17.27 -4.19 11.03
C ASP A 240 17.34 -3.73 9.57
N TYR A 241 17.28 -4.65 8.61
CA TYR A 241 17.27 -4.39 7.17
C TYR A 241 18.35 -3.36 6.71
N PRO A 242 19.63 -3.51 7.11
CA PRO A 242 20.66 -2.47 6.91
C PRO A 242 20.93 -2.15 5.44
N ASP A 243 20.61 -3.08 4.52
CA ASP A 243 20.72 -2.91 3.07
C ASP A 243 19.53 -2.17 2.44
N ALA A 244 18.41 -1.98 3.17
CA ALA A 244 17.33 -1.09 2.75
C ALA A 244 17.60 0.39 3.09
N ARG A 245 18.40 0.65 4.14
CA ARG A 245 18.74 2.00 4.61
C ARG A 245 19.25 2.95 3.52
N PRO A 246 20.17 2.56 2.60
CA PRO A 246 20.65 3.47 1.57
C PRO A 246 19.56 3.96 0.61
N PHE A 247 18.53 3.15 0.35
CA PHE A 247 17.40 3.54 -0.50
C PHE A 247 16.53 4.58 0.20
N HIS A 248 16.24 4.36 1.48
CA HIS A 248 15.52 5.31 2.32
C HIS A 248 16.24 6.66 2.39
N GLU A 249 17.52 6.66 2.73
CA GLU A 249 18.32 7.89 2.87
C GLU A 249 18.43 8.64 1.54
N ALA A 250 18.57 7.93 0.41
CA ALA A 250 18.59 8.55 -0.91
C ALA A 250 17.26 9.25 -1.25
N LEU A 251 16.12 8.65 -0.91
CA LEU A 251 14.80 9.27 -1.09
C LEU A 251 14.64 10.51 -0.20
N VAL A 252 14.98 10.40 1.08
CA VAL A 252 14.94 11.52 2.05
C VAL A 252 15.80 12.69 1.56
N LYS A 253 17.01 12.40 1.07
CA LYS A 253 17.89 13.41 0.48
C LYS A 253 17.32 14.04 -0.79
N ALA A 254 16.62 13.25 -1.62
CA ALA A 254 16.09 13.72 -2.89
C ALA A 254 14.99 14.76 -2.71
N ASN A 255 13.96 14.46 -1.90
CA ASN A 255 12.89 15.43 -1.62
C ASN A 255 12.00 15.00 -0.43
N PRO A 256 12.24 15.49 0.81
CA PRO A 256 11.42 15.12 1.96
C PRO A 256 9.98 15.66 1.89
N GLU A 257 9.66 16.61 1.00
CA GLU A 257 8.29 17.12 0.79
C GLU A 257 7.42 16.19 -0.06
N ARG A 258 8.03 15.15 -0.64
CA ARG A 258 7.36 14.13 -1.45
C ARG A 258 7.41 12.74 -0.83
N LEU A 259 7.66 12.66 0.46
CA LEU A 259 7.74 11.40 1.19
C LEU A 259 6.68 11.32 2.27
N ILE A 260 6.15 10.11 2.43
CA ILE A 260 5.27 9.71 3.52
C ILE A 260 5.76 8.38 4.07
N TRP A 261 5.47 8.08 5.33
CA TRP A 261 5.86 6.82 5.97
C TRP A 261 4.66 5.90 6.18
N GLY A 262 4.87 4.59 6.13
CA GLY A 262 3.84 3.63 6.50
C GLY A 262 4.42 2.31 7.01
N GLY A 263 3.72 1.68 7.95
CA GLY A 263 4.17 0.45 8.61
C GLY A 263 4.00 -0.80 7.75
N ASP A 264 3.06 -0.78 6.80
CA ASP A 264 2.61 -1.93 6.01
C ASP A 264 2.05 -3.08 6.87
N TRP A 265 1.56 -2.73 8.07
CA TRP A 265 0.89 -3.65 8.98
C TRP A 265 -0.40 -4.20 8.34
N PRO A 266 -0.76 -5.48 8.50
CA PRO A 266 -0.16 -6.52 9.35
C PRO A 266 0.90 -7.37 8.64
N HIS A 267 1.64 -6.79 7.70
CA HIS A 267 2.73 -7.40 6.94
C HIS A 267 2.32 -8.67 6.16
N PRO A 268 1.27 -8.58 5.31
CA PRO A 268 0.84 -9.73 4.51
C PRO A 268 2.00 -10.22 3.63
N ARG A 269 2.18 -11.55 3.63
CA ARG A 269 3.27 -12.25 2.93
C ARG A 269 4.67 -11.70 3.28
N ALA A 270 4.92 -11.41 4.54
CA ALA A 270 6.28 -11.25 5.02
C ALA A 270 7.08 -12.54 4.80
N ASP A 271 8.27 -12.42 4.22
CA ASP A 271 9.21 -13.53 4.06
C ASP A 271 10.19 -13.53 5.23
N GLY A 272 10.42 -14.70 5.85
CA GLY A 272 11.33 -14.82 6.99
C GLY A 272 10.71 -14.36 8.30
N GLU A 273 11.43 -13.53 9.06
CA GLU A 273 10.97 -13.04 10.36
C GLU A 273 9.85 -12.00 10.18
N MET A 274 8.74 -12.19 10.92
CA MET A 274 7.62 -11.26 10.94
C MET A 274 8.06 -9.90 11.51
N PRO A 275 7.91 -8.79 10.76
CA PRO A 275 8.31 -7.47 11.24
C PRO A 275 7.52 -7.01 12.46
N ASP A 276 8.19 -6.27 13.32
CA ASP A 276 7.58 -5.49 14.39
C ASP A 276 7.34 -4.05 13.90
N ALA A 277 6.09 -3.60 13.92
CA ALA A 277 5.73 -2.26 13.42
C ALA A 277 6.38 -1.12 14.22
N GLY A 278 6.59 -1.32 15.53
CA GLY A 278 7.29 -0.36 16.38
C GLY A 278 8.77 -0.26 16.00
N HIS A 279 9.43 -1.41 15.80
CA HIS A 279 10.81 -1.44 15.34
C HIS A 279 10.99 -0.80 13.95
N LEU A 280 10.07 -1.07 13.02
CA LEU A 280 10.08 -0.41 11.70
C LEU A 280 9.98 1.12 11.81
N PHE A 281 9.23 1.63 12.79
CA PHE A 281 9.16 3.06 13.06
C PHE A 281 10.46 3.60 13.69
N GLU A 282 11.08 2.87 14.60
CA GLU A 282 12.39 3.25 15.17
C GLU A 282 13.50 3.26 14.10
N LEU A 283 13.48 2.32 13.15
CA LEU A 283 14.37 2.35 11.98
C LEU A 283 14.15 3.62 11.15
N PHE A 284 12.89 4.02 10.88
CA PHE A 284 12.61 5.29 10.21
C PHE A 284 13.20 6.49 10.96
N GLN A 285 13.01 6.55 12.29
CA GLN A 285 13.56 7.63 13.11
C GLN A 285 15.09 7.67 13.06
N SER A 286 15.73 6.51 13.15
CA SER A 286 17.19 6.35 13.08
C SER A 286 17.76 6.76 11.71
N TRP A 287 17.08 6.40 10.62
CA TRP A 287 17.50 6.72 9.25
C TRP A 287 17.09 8.12 8.80
N THR A 288 16.34 8.86 9.61
CA THR A 288 15.91 10.25 9.33
C THR A 288 16.08 11.11 10.59
N PRO A 289 17.33 11.40 11.01
CA PRO A 289 17.59 12.09 12.28
C PRO A 289 17.09 13.54 12.30
N ASP A 290 16.88 14.16 11.13
CA ASP A 290 16.30 15.50 11.03
C ASP A 290 14.82 15.50 11.44
N ARG A 291 14.52 16.15 12.57
CA ARG A 291 13.15 16.27 13.11
C ARG A 291 12.23 17.08 12.21
N ALA A 292 12.73 18.05 11.46
CA ALA A 292 11.90 18.80 10.51
C ALA A 292 11.47 17.89 9.35
N ALA A 293 12.36 17.03 8.85
CA ALA A 293 12.02 16.00 7.88
C ALA A 293 11.01 15.00 8.45
N GLN A 294 11.20 14.51 9.68
CA GLN A 294 10.22 13.63 10.34
C GLN A 294 8.83 14.30 10.46
N GLN A 295 8.77 15.55 10.90
CA GLN A 295 7.51 16.30 11.00
C GLN A 295 6.81 16.40 9.64
N ARG A 296 7.55 16.69 8.57
CA ARG A 296 6.99 16.74 7.22
C ARG A 296 6.44 15.38 6.81
N ILE A 297 7.26 14.33 6.90
CA ILE A 297 6.95 12.99 6.39
C ILE A 297 5.81 12.33 7.16
N LEU A 298 5.75 12.54 8.48
CA LEU A 298 4.74 11.91 9.35
C LEU A 298 3.47 12.74 9.51
N VAL A 299 3.55 14.07 9.35
CA VAL A 299 2.44 14.98 9.71
C VAL A 299 1.95 15.80 8.52
N ALA A 300 2.79 16.72 8.01
CA ALA A 300 2.34 17.71 7.03
C ALA A 300 2.04 17.08 5.65
N ASN A 301 2.90 16.16 5.21
CA ASN A 301 2.75 15.48 3.93
C ASN A 301 1.50 14.59 3.89
N PRO A 302 1.26 13.69 4.87
CA PRO A 302 0.02 12.93 4.93
C PRO A 302 -1.22 13.82 5.05
N ALA A 303 -1.15 14.91 5.82
CA ALA A 303 -2.27 15.85 5.95
C ALA A 303 -2.69 16.45 4.60
N ARG A 304 -1.71 16.95 3.85
CA ARG A 304 -1.91 17.48 2.49
C ARG A 304 -2.43 16.43 1.52
N LEU A 305 -1.83 15.24 1.52
CA LEU A 305 -2.12 14.21 0.52
C LEU A 305 -3.44 13.46 0.75
N TYR A 306 -3.85 13.31 2.00
CA TYR A 306 -5.06 12.56 2.38
C TYR A 306 -6.18 13.46 2.96
N GLY A 307 -5.98 14.78 3.01
CA GLY A 307 -6.98 15.72 3.49
C GLY A 307 -7.37 15.46 4.96
N PHE A 308 -6.36 15.32 5.81
CA PHE A 308 -6.56 15.43 7.25
C PHE A 308 -6.51 16.90 7.67
N PRO A 309 -7.21 17.30 8.75
CA PRO A 309 -7.09 18.63 9.31
C PRO A 309 -5.67 18.95 9.77
#